data_AF-A0A9D4VI42-F1
#
_entry.id   AF-A0A9D4VI42-F1
#
_cell.length_a   1.000
_cell.length_b   1.000
_cell.length_c   1.000
_cell.angle_alpha   90.00
_cell.angle_beta   90.00
_cell.angle_gamma   90.00
#
_symmetry.space_group_name_H-M   'P 1'
#
loop_
_entity.id
_entity.type
_entity.pdbx_description
1 polymer ?
#
loop_
_entity_poly.entity_id
_entity_poly.type
_entity_poly.pdbx_seq_one_letter_code
_entity_poly.pdbx_strand_id
1 'polypeptide(L)'
;MQIVCPNHLEQFLHSADVNPLRKVPAIVHGNFNLSERYPTDVFRRAKIQSVLDWHHSNLRYGADHYVINTVLGPALGHPLNPKAASEAEKVLSSSLSNLEKIWLNGNGRFLLGGSQPSIADLSLVCELVQLEVLDEKDRDRILSPYKKVVRWIEDTRAATNPHFDQVHNILFRVKMKLQHPRSMDAEAGTETSSKMGRHSKM
;
A
#
# COMPACT_ATOMS: atom_id res chain seq x y z
N MET A 1 0.96 -13.92 19.82
CA MET A 1 0.99 -14.63 18.53
C MET A 1 1.11 -16.10 18.84
N GLN A 2 0.11 -16.91 18.51
CA GLN A 2 0.20 -18.37 18.66
C GLN A 2 0.45 -18.97 17.27
N ILE A 3 1.52 -19.74 17.16
CA ILE A 3 1.83 -20.56 15.98
C ILE A 3 1.62 -22.01 16.43
N VAL A 4 0.62 -22.68 15.86
CA VAL A 4 0.37 -24.10 16.16
C VAL A 4 1.08 -24.94 15.11
N CYS A 5 2.16 -25.61 15.51
CA CYS A 5 2.89 -26.60 14.71
C CYS A 5 2.65 -28.00 15.32
N PRO A 6 2.42 -29.06 14.52
CA PRO A 6 2.00 -30.35 15.04
C PRO A 6 3.20 -31.14 15.57
N ASN A 7 3.37 -31.22 16.89
CA ASN A 7 4.28 -32.19 17.50
C ASN A 7 3.55 -33.33 18.25
N HIS A 8 2.22 -33.25 18.44
CA HIS A 8 1.40 -34.29 19.08
C HIS A 8 -0.09 -34.22 18.71
N LEU A 9 -0.80 -35.35 18.77
CA LEU A 9 -2.24 -35.48 18.47
C LEU A 9 -3.14 -34.56 19.33
N GLU A 10 -2.72 -34.20 20.54
CA GLU A 10 -3.49 -33.30 21.42
C GLU A 10 -3.56 -31.86 20.88
N GLN A 11 -2.57 -31.41 20.09
CA GLN A 11 -2.59 -30.08 19.46
C GLN A 11 -3.60 -29.99 18.29
N PHE A 12 -4.01 -31.13 17.71
CA PHE A 12 -5.06 -31.15 16.69
C PHE A 12 -6.44 -30.78 17.26
N LEU A 13 -6.73 -31.16 18.53
CA LEU A 13 -7.98 -30.79 19.19
C LEU A 13 -8.03 -29.29 19.48
N HIS A 14 -6.92 -28.70 19.97
CA HIS A 14 -6.82 -27.25 20.14
C HIS A 14 -6.82 -26.47 18.83
N SER A 15 -6.40 -27.09 17.72
CA SER A 15 -6.48 -26.46 16.39
C SER A 15 -7.91 -26.19 15.95
N ALA A 16 -8.92 -26.89 16.48
CA ALA A 16 -10.33 -26.66 16.12
C ALA A 16 -10.88 -25.33 16.66
N ASP A 17 -10.40 -24.89 17.84
CA ASP A 17 -10.77 -23.61 18.44
C ASP A 17 -10.10 -22.42 17.74
N VAL A 18 -8.95 -22.68 17.11
CA VAL A 18 -8.07 -21.67 16.48
C VAL A 18 -8.30 -21.59 14.96
N ASN A 19 -8.55 -22.72 14.31
CA ASN A 19 -8.85 -22.86 12.90
C ASN A 19 -10.04 -23.82 12.73
N PRO A 20 -11.23 -23.32 12.38
CA PRO A 20 -12.41 -24.16 12.14
C PRO A 20 -12.18 -25.27 11.11
N LEU A 21 -11.16 -25.13 10.27
CA LEU A 21 -10.78 -26.08 9.22
C LEU A 21 -9.89 -27.22 9.74
N ARG A 22 -9.52 -27.22 11.04
CA ARG A 22 -8.66 -28.21 11.71
C ARG A 22 -7.35 -28.48 10.94
N LYS A 23 -6.76 -27.43 10.36
CA LYS A 23 -5.52 -27.47 9.58
C LYS A 23 -4.44 -26.60 10.21
N VAL A 24 -3.20 -27.09 10.16
CA VAL A 24 -1.99 -26.37 10.58
C VAL A 24 -1.07 -26.17 9.36
N PRO A 25 -0.22 -25.11 9.34
CA PRO A 25 -0.10 -24.06 10.35
C PRO A 25 -1.31 -23.12 10.35
N ALA A 26 -1.72 -22.71 11.56
CA ALA A 26 -2.71 -21.65 11.77
C ALA A 26 -2.03 -20.51 12.52
N ILE A 27 -2.14 -19.29 12.00
CA ILE A 27 -1.65 -18.09 12.65
C ILE A 27 -2.87 -17.33 13.14
N VAL A 28 -2.96 -17.16 14.47
CA VAL A 28 -3.98 -16.35 15.11
C VAL A 28 -3.31 -15.31 16.02
N HIS A 29 -3.75 -14.06 15.89
CA HIS A 29 -3.30 -12.94 16.70
C HIS A 29 -4.49 -12.02 17.02
N GLY A 30 -5.01 -12.10 18.26
CA GLY A 30 -6.25 -11.42 18.62
C GLY A 30 -7.42 -11.90 17.74
N ASN A 31 -8.12 -10.97 17.10
CA ASN A 31 -9.21 -11.27 16.17
C ASN A 31 -8.73 -11.59 14.74
N PHE A 32 -7.42 -11.57 14.49
CA PHE A 32 -6.87 -11.91 13.18
C PHE A 32 -6.65 -13.41 13.07
N ASN A 33 -7.36 -14.04 12.14
CA ASN A 33 -7.17 -15.44 11.78
C ASN A 33 -6.72 -15.55 10.31
N LEU A 34 -5.49 -16.02 10.08
CA LEU A 34 -4.96 -16.18 8.72
C LEU A 34 -5.77 -17.19 7.90
N SER A 35 -6.34 -18.21 8.53
CA SER A 35 -7.11 -19.25 7.83
C SER A 35 -8.43 -18.71 7.26
N GLU A 36 -9.02 -17.69 7.87
CA GLU A 36 -10.23 -17.02 7.35
C GLU A 36 -9.92 -16.16 6.11
N ARG A 37 -8.69 -15.64 6.04
CA ARG A 37 -8.21 -14.75 4.97
C ARG A 37 -7.49 -15.49 3.85
N TYR A 38 -7.25 -16.79 4.03
CA TYR A 38 -6.54 -17.67 3.10
C TYR A 38 -7.30 -18.99 2.89
N PRO A 39 -8.15 -19.08 1.85
CA PRO A 39 -9.13 -20.14 1.70
C PRO A 39 -8.50 -21.54 1.54
N THR A 40 -9.22 -22.56 1.97
CA THR A 40 -8.86 -23.98 1.76
C THR A 40 -9.20 -24.53 0.39
N ASP A 41 -10.18 -23.91 -0.29
CA ASP A 41 -10.49 -24.27 -1.67
C ASP A 41 -9.28 -23.99 -2.57
N VAL A 42 -8.84 -25.02 -3.29
CA VAL A 42 -7.60 -25.00 -4.07
C VAL A 42 -7.67 -23.95 -5.18
N PHE A 43 -8.83 -23.82 -5.83
CA PHE A 43 -8.99 -22.86 -6.93
C PHE A 43 -8.98 -21.41 -6.44
N ARG A 44 -9.70 -21.10 -5.36
CA ARG A 44 -9.67 -19.76 -4.73
C ARG A 44 -8.27 -19.42 -4.24
N ARG A 45 -7.59 -20.39 -3.62
CA ARG A 45 -6.22 -20.22 -3.15
C ARG A 45 -5.25 -19.95 -4.31
N ALA A 46 -5.34 -20.70 -5.39
CA ALA A 46 -4.52 -20.49 -6.58
C ALA A 46 -4.70 -19.09 -7.16
N LYS A 47 -5.94 -18.59 -7.24
CA LYS A 47 -6.21 -17.21 -7.70
C LYS A 47 -5.58 -16.15 -6.78
N ILE A 48 -5.71 -16.31 -5.46
CA ILE A 48 -5.08 -15.40 -4.48
C ILE A 48 -3.55 -15.43 -4.67
N GLN A 49 -2.97 -16.61 -4.81
CA GLN A 49 -1.54 -16.77 -5.05
C GLN A 49 -1.10 -16.12 -6.37
N SER A 50 -1.91 -16.18 -7.43
CA SER A 50 -1.60 -15.47 -8.68
C SER A 50 -1.53 -13.96 -8.49
N VAL A 51 -2.41 -13.37 -7.67
CA VAL A 51 -2.36 -11.92 -7.38
C VAL A 51 -1.13 -11.58 -6.53
N LEU A 52 -0.85 -12.41 -5.52
CA LEU A 52 0.32 -12.26 -4.66
C LEU A 52 1.63 -12.46 -5.41
N ASP A 53 1.71 -13.33 -6.40
CA ASP A 53 2.91 -13.44 -7.24
C ASP A 53 3.04 -12.21 -8.13
N TRP A 54 1.97 -11.87 -8.85
CA TRP A 54 1.91 -10.76 -9.79
C TRP A 54 2.34 -9.42 -9.15
N HIS A 55 1.90 -9.11 -7.94
CA HIS A 55 2.11 -7.76 -7.39
C HIS A 55 3.59 -7.40 -7.15
N HIS A 56 4.48 -8.37 -6.88
CA HIS A 56 5.88 -8.10 -6.55
C HIS A 56 6.61 -7.37 -7.68
N SER A 57 6.52 -7.90 -8.90
CA SER A 57 7.19 -7.36 -10.08
C SER A 57 6.39 -6.25 -10.80
N ASN A 58 5.20 -5.92 -10.28
CA ASN A 58 4.30 -4.94 -10.86
C ASN A 58 4.00 -3.84 -9.85
N LEU A 59 2.94 -4.01 -9.05
CA LEU A 59 2.43 -2.99 -8.13
C LEU A 59 3.49 -2.54 -7.12
N ARG A 60 4.12 -3.49 -6.42
CA ARG A 60 5.14 -3.22 -5.41
C ARG A 60 6.35 -2.55 -6.05
N TYR A 61 6.87 -3.11 -7.14
CA TYR A 61 7.97 -2.52 -7.89
C TYR A 61 7.66 -1.06 -8.26
N GLY A 62 6.51 -0.80 -8.90
CA GLY A 62 6.12 0.54 -9.33
C GLY A 62 5.95 1.52 -8.17
N ALA A 63 5.22 1.14 -7.12
CA ALA A 63 4.95 2.02 -5.98
C ALA A 63 6.21 2.33 -5.17
N ASP A 64 6.95 1.30 -4.74
CA ASP A 64 8.15 1.45 -3.91
C ASP A 64 9.23 2.25 -4.66
N HIS A 65 9.50 1.91 -5.93
CA HIS A 65 10.55 2.60 -6.68
C HIS A 65 10.14 4.03 -7.00
N TYR A 66 8.87 4.31 -7.23
CA TYR A 66 8.42 5.68 -7.40
C TYR A 66 8.67 6.50 -6.13
N VAL A 67 8.20 6.02 -4.97
CA VAL A 67 8.36 6.69 -3.68
C VAL A 67 9.83 6.88 -3.30
N ILE A 68 10.66 5.87 -3.50
CA ILE A 68 12.10 5.93 -3.20
C ILE A 68 12.80 6.94 -4.11
N ASN A 69 12.56 6.90 -5.42
CA ASN A 69 13.27 7.76 -6.36
C ASN A 69 12.77 9.21 -6.39
N THR A 70 11.66 9.54 -5.70
CA THR A 70 11.07 10.89 -5.67
C THR A 70 11.15 11.56 -4.30
N VAL A 71 10.87 10.81 -3.22
CA VAL A 71 10.72 11.39 -1.88
C VAL A 71 11.71 10.81 -0.89
N LEU A 72 11.71 9.49 -0.69
CA LEU A 72 12.50 8.89 0.40
C LEU A 72 14.00 8.91 0.14
N GLY A 73 14.44 8.62 -1.08
CA GLY A 73 15.86 8.66 -1.45
C GLY A 73 16.48 10.04 -1.20
N PRO A 74 15.92 11.12 -1.78
CA PRO A 74 16.37 12.48 -1.51
C PRO A 74 16.36 12.86 -0.02
N ALA A 75 15.32 12.48 0.71
CA ALA A 75 15.23 12.76 2.15
C ALA A 75 16.30 12.03 2.99
N LEU A 76 16.84 10.93 2.47
CA LEU A 76 17.94 10.16 3.07
C LEU A 76 19.32 10.58 2.52
N GLY A 77 19.40 11.65 1.72
CA GLY A 77 20.64 12.17 1.16
C GLY A 77 21.12 11.47 -0.11
N HIS A 78 20.29 10.63 -0.73
CA HIS A 78 20.59 10.05 -2.04
C HIS A 78 20.21 11.02 -3.17
N PRO A 79 20.91 10.99 -4.31
CA PRO A 79 20.58 11.85 -5.44
C PRO A 79 19.20 11.52 -6.00
N LEU A 80 18.47 12.54 -6.43
CA LEU A 80 17.22 12.39 -7.16
C LEU A 80 17.49 11.65 -8.48
N ASN A 81 16.64 10.67 -8.81
CA ASN A 81 16.73 9.95 -10.08
C ASN A 81 15.41 10.07 -10.88
N PRO A 82 15.22 11.18 -11.62
CA PRO A 82 13.98 11.42 -12.37
C PRO A 82 13.68 10.37 -13.43
N LYS A 83 14.73 9.78 -14.04
CA LYS A 83 14.57 8.74 -15.04
C LYS A 83 13.98 7.47 -14.41
N ALA A 84 14.58 6.98 -13.32
CA ALA A 84 14.08 5.82 -12.60
C ALA A 84 12.67 6.06 -12.02
N ALA A 85 12.40 7.27 -11.52
CA ALA A 85 11.07 7.67 -11.07
C ALA A 85 10.03 7.57 -12.21
N SER A 86 10.34 8.11 -13.39
CA SER A 86 9.43 8.05 -14.55
C SER A 86 9.20 6.61 -15.05
N GLU A 87 10.24 5.76 -15.03
CA GLU A 87 10.11 4.34 -15.38
C GLU A 87 9.24 3.59 -14.37
N ALA A 88 9.46 3.81 -13.07
CA ALA A 88 8.63 3.24 -12.01
C ALA A 88 7.17 3.71 -12.10
N GLU A 89 6.93 4.99 -12.41
CA GLU A 89 5.59 5.55 -12.55
C GLU A 89 4.80 4.91 -13.70
N LYS A 90 5.47 4.58 -14.81
CA LYS A 90 4.85 3.83 -15.92
C LYS A 90 4.40 2.44 -15.47
N VAL A 91 5.24 1.74 -14.70
CA VAL A 91 4.90 0.42 -14.14
C VAL A 91 3.74 0.54 -13.14
N LEU A 92 3.77 1.56 -12.28
CA LEU A 92 2.69 1.84 -11.32
C LEU A 92 1.37 2.11 -12.04
N SER A 93 1.37 2.99 -13.05
CA SER A 93 0.19 3.34 -13.84
C SER A 93 -0.41 2.12 -14.56
N SER A 94 0.46 1.26 -15.12
CA SER A 94 0.05 -0.02 -15.71
C SER A 94 -0.56 -0.96 -14.67
N SER A 95 0.04 -1.04 -13.49
CA SER A 95 -0.42 -1.88 -12.38
C SER A 95 -1.77 -1.44 -11.84
N LEU A 96 -1.99 -0.12 -11.67
CA LEU A 96 -3.28 0.47 -11.28
C LEU A 96 -4.37 0.19 -12.33
N SER A 97 -4.02 0.27 -13.62
CA SER A 97 -4.93 -0.11 -14.71
C SER A 97 -5.30 -1.60 -14.64
N ASN A 98 -4.34 -2.47 -14.35
CA ASN A 98 -4.60 -3.91 -14.20
C ASN A 98 -5.44 -4.22 -12.96
N LEU A 99 -5.25 -3.50 -11.84
CA LEU A 99 -6.12 -3.60 -10.68
C LEU A 99 -7.57 -3.30 -11.04
N GLU A 100 -7.87 -2.16 -11.67
CA GLU A 100 -9.23 -1.77 -12.10
C GLU A 100 -9.90 -2.79 -13.03
N LYS A 101 -9.14 -3.27 -14.03
CA LYS A 101 -9.68 -4.02 -15.18
C LYS A 101 -9.71 -5.53 -14.96
N ILE A 102 -8.81 -6.05 -14.15
CA ILE A 102 -8.59 -7.49 -14.00
C ILE A 102 -8.91 -7.90 -12.58
N TRP A 103 -8.19 -7.36 -11.60
CA TRP A 103 -8.21 -7.92 -10.24
C TRP A 103 -9.39 -7.46 -9.38
N LEU A 104 -9.87 -6.24 -9.61
CA LEU A 104 -11.09 -5.66 -9.03
C LEU A 104 -12.28 -5.77 -10.00
N ASN A 105 -12.18 -6.63 -11.01
CA ASN A 105 -13.29 -6.89 -11.92
C ASN A 105 -14.29 -7.84 -11.26
N GLY A 106 -15.58 -7.50 -11.33
CA GLY A 106 -16.67 -8.28 -10.73
C GLY A 106 -17.54 -7.46 -9.77
N ASN A 107 -18.45 -8.15 -9.09
CA ASN A 107 -19.47 -7.52 -8.22
C ASN A 107 -19.07 -7.47 -6.73
N GLY A 108 -17.87 -7.96 -6.39
CA GLY A 108 -17.35 -7.91 -5.03
C GLY A 108 -16.73 -6.57 -4.66
N ARG A 109 -16.54 -6.33 -3.36
CA ARG A 109 -15.85 -5.14 -2.84
C ARG A 109 -14.33 -5.31 -2.80
N PHE A 110 -13.87 -6.56 -2.83
CA PHE A 110 -12.47 -6.94 -2.68
C PHE A 110 -11.97 -7.68 -3.93
N LEU A 111 -10.65 -7.87 -4.01
CA LEU A 111 -9.99 -8.57 -5.11
C LEU A 111 -10.66 -9.93 -5.38
N LEU A 112 -10.69 -10.32 -6.65
CA LEU A 112 -11.28 -11.59 -7.11
C LEU A 112 -12.78 -11.73 -6.81
N GLY A 113 -13.48 -10.61 -6.62
CA GLY A 113 -14.92 -10.60 -6.33
C GLY A 113 -15.27 -10.99 -4.89
N GLY A 114 -14.33 -10.84 -3.95
CA GLY A 114 -14.53 -11.17 -2.54
C GLY A 114 -15.57 -10.27 -1.86
N SER A 115 -16.35 -10.85 -0.94
CA SER A 115 -17.23 -10.10 -0.03
C SER A 115 -16.51 -9.60 1.23
N GLN A 116 -15.34 -10.19 1.55
CA GLN A 116 -14.46 -9.84 2.65
C GLN A 116 -13.00 -9.77 2.13
N PRO A 117 -12.12 -8.96 2.74
CA PRO A 117 -10.74 -8.86 2.27
C PRO A 117 -9.99 -10.17 2.53
N SER A 118 -9.17 -10.57 1.56
CA SER A 118 -8.23 -11.68 1.63
C SER A 118 -6.83 -11.18 2.00
N ILE A 119 -5.86 -12.09 2.14
CA ILE A 119 -4.46 -11.70 2.31
C ILE A 119 -3.92 -10.88 1.12
N ALA A 120 -4.41 -11.11 -0.11
CA ALA A 120 -4.01 -10.32 -1.27
C ALA A 120 -4.47 -8.86 -1.13
N ASP A 121 -5.67 -8.63 -0.58
CA ASP A 121 -6.18 -7.28 -0.37
C ASP A 121 -5.28 -6.50 0.60
N LEU A 122 -4.95 -7.14 1.73
CA LEU A 122 -4.06 -6.55 2.72
C LEU A 122 -2.68 -6.23 2.15
N SER A 123 -2.05 -7.20 1.46
CA SER A 123 -0.71 -7.04 0.90
C SER A 123 -0.66 -5.90 -0.11
N LEU A 124 -1.57 -5.88 -1.09
CA LEU A 124 -1.51 -4.91 -2.18
C LEU A 124 -1.95 -3.50 -1.73
N VAL A 125 -2.91 -3.38 -0.80
CA VAL A 125 -3.27 -2.07 -0.24
C VAL A 125 -2.10 -1.48 0.53
N CYS A 126 -1.36 -2.27 1.31
CA CYS A 126 -0.18 -1.78 2.03
C CYS A 126 0.88 -1.17 1.08
N GLU A 127 1.06 -1.70 -0.14
CA GLU A 127 1.96 -1.10 -1.13
C GLU A 127 1.46 0.27 -1.60
N LEU A 128 0.15 0.39 -1.84
CA LEU A 128 -0.45 1.65 -2.29
C LEU A 128 -0.51 2.71 -1.19
N VAL A 129 -0.66 2.29 0.06
CA VAL A 129 -0.63 3.21 1.20
C VAL A 129 0.72 3.90 1.31
N GLN A 130 1.84 3.28 0.87
CA GLN A 130 3.14 3.96 0.84
C GLN A 130 3.11 5.27 0.03
N LEU A 131 2.21 5.42 -0.95
CA LEU A 131 2.03 6.65 -1.71
C LEU A 131 1.53 7.83 -0.86
N GLU A 132 1.05 7.59 0.36
CA GLU A 132 0.66 8.66 1.30
C GLU A 132 1.83 9.59 1.68
N VAL A 133 3.09 9.14 1.55
CA VAL A 133 4.25 9.99 1.82
C VAL A 133 4.52 11.03 0.73
N LEU A 134 3.88 10.89 -0.43
CA LEU A 134 3.95 11.86 -1.51
C LEU A 134 3.21 13.15 -1.10
N ASP A 135 3.52 14.24 -1.80
CA ASP A 135 2.68 15.43 -1.76
C ASP A 135 1.29 15.10 -2.30
N GLU A 136 0.26 15.73 -1.70
CA GLU A 136 -1.15 15.40 -1.99
C GLU A 136 -1.48 15.53 -3.48
N LYS A 137 -0.93 16.55 -4.14
CA LYS A 137 -1.09 16.77 -5.58
C LYS A 137 -0.58 15.59 -6.41
N ASP A 138 0.57 15.01 -6.06
CA ASP A 138 1.15 13.89 -6.82
C ASP A 138 0.42 12.59 -6.54
N ARG A 139 0.08 12.35 -5.27
CA ARG A 139 -0.74 11.20 -4.89
C ARG A 139 -2.08 11.22 -5.63
N ASP A 140 -2.76 12.36 -5.66
CA ASP A 140 -4.05 12.51 -6.31
C ASP A 140 -3.93 12.38 -7.83
N ARG A 141 -2.88 12.96 -8.44
CA ARG A 141 -2.60 12.79 -9.86
C ARG A 141 -2.44 11.32 -10.25
N ILE A 142 -1.82 10.51 -9.39
CA ILE A 142 -1.59 9.08 -9.64
C ILE A 142 -2.85 8.25 -9.38
N LEU A 143 -3.54 8.47 -8.25
CA LEU A 143 -4.63 7.57 -7.81
C LEU A 143 -6.02 7.97 -8.30
N SER A 144 -6.32 9.27 -8.44
CA SER A 144 -7.67 9.74 -8.79
C SER A 144 -8.24 9.20 -10.12
N PRO A 145 -7.44 8.83 -11.15
CA PRO A 145 -7.99 8.19 -12.35
C PRO A 145 -8.58 6.80 -12.08
N TYR A 146 -8.16 6.12 -11.01
CA TYR A 146 -8.49 4.73 -10.69
C TYR A 146 -9.50 4.65 -9.53
N LYS A 147 -10.75 5.03 -9.82
CA LYS A 147 -11.82 5.19 -8.82
C LYS A 147 -12.17 3.90 -8.06
N LYS A 148 -12.16 2.73 -8.72
CA LYS A 148 -12.38 1.45 -8.03
C LYS A 148 -11.22 1.13 -7.11
N VAL A 149 -9.98 1.42 -7.52
CA VAL A 149 -8.81 1.24 -6.66
C VAL A 149 -8.91 2.12 -5.41
N VAL A 150 -9.22 3.41 -5.57
CA VAL A 150 -9.42 4.33 -4.44
C VAL A 150 -10.50 3.82 -3.49
N ARG A 151 -11.66 3.41 -4.03
CA ARG A 151 -12.74 2.84 -3.22
C ARG A 151 -12.33 1.55 -2.51
N TRP A 152 -11.59 0.68 -3.19
CA TRP A 152 -11.13 -0.59 -2.65
C TRP A 152 -10.11 -0.43 -1.51
N ILE A 153 -9.24 0.58 -1.59
CA ILE A 153 -8.34 0.96 -0.48
C ILE A 153 -9.17 1.33 0.75
N GLU A 154 -10.17 2.20 0.61
CA GLU A 154 -11.05 2.62 1.71
C GLU A 154 -11.89 1.46 2.27
N ASP A 155 -12.44 0.61 1.39
CA ASP A 155 -13.19 -0.58 1.81
C ASP A 155 -12.30 -1.55 2.62
N THR A 156 -11.04 -1.72 2.20
CA THR A 156 -10.06 -2.56 2.91
C THR A 156 -9.66 -1.95 4.25
N ARG A 157 -9.39 -0.64 4.29
CA ARG A 157 -9.14 0.10 5.52
C ARG A 157 -10.30 -0.02 6.50
N ALA A 158 -11.53 0.22 6.05
CA ALA A 158 -12.72 0.12 6.87
C ALA A 158 -12.92 -1.30 7.45
N ALA A 159 -12.69 -2.33 6.63
CA ALA A 159 -12.83 -3.72 7.06
C ALA A 159 -11.73 -4.21 8.03
N THR A 160 -10.64 -3.46 8.18
CA THR A 160 -9.44 -3.87 8.94
C THR A 160 -9.07 -2.88 10.05
N ASN A 161 -9.87 -1.84 10.21
CA ASN A 161 -9.75 -0.90 11.33
C ASN A 161 -10.14 -1.55 12.67
N PRO A 162 -9.50 -1.13 13.78
CA PRO A 162 -8.57 -0.01 13.90
C PRO A 162 -7.10 -0.34 13.57
N HIS A 163 -6.78 -1.61 13.31
CA HIS A 163 -5.39 -2.04 13.16
C HIS A 163 -4.70 -1.42 11.95
N PHE A 164 -5.45 -1.21 10.86
CA PHE A 164 -4.95 -0.51 9.68
C PHE A 164 -4.39 0.86 10.04
N ASP A 165 -5.16 1.68 10.76
CA ASP A 165 -4.70 3.02 11.17
C ASP A 165 -3.53 2.98 12.14
N GLN A 166 -3.52 2.01 13.06
CA GLN A 166 -2.44 1.84 14.04
C GLN A 166 -1.10 1.55 13.36
N VAL A 167 -1.06 0.61 12.41
CA VAL A 167 0.20 0.22 11.75
C VAL A 167 0.68 1.28 10.77
N HIS A 168 -0.22 1.98 10.09
CA HIS A 168 0.15 3.02 9.12
C HIS A 168 0.44 4.40 9.76
N ASN A 169 0.25 4.57 11.08
CA ASN A 169 0.59 5.82 11.79
C ASN A 169 2.05 6.25 11.56
N ILE A 170 2.98 5.29 11.49
CA ILE A 170 4.40 5.58 11.22
C ILE A 170 4.57 6.31 9.88
N LEU A 171 3.79 5.92 8.87
CA LEU A 171 3.84 6.53 7.55
C LEU A 171 3.39 8.00 7.57
N PHE A 172 2.30 8.31 8.27
CA PHE A 172 1.83 9.68 8.42
C PHE A 172 2.82 10.56 9.19
N ARG A 173 3.52 10.01 10.18
CA ARG A 173 4.62 10.73 10.86
C ARG A 173 5.78 11.02 9.92
N VAL A 174 6.12 10.08 9.03
CA VAL A 174 7.13 10.28 8.00
C VAL A 174 6.69 11.36 7.01
N LYS A 175 5.45 11.33 6.52
CA LYS A 175 4.86 12.36 5.65
C LYS A 175 5.03 13.76 6.26
N MET A 176 4.63 13.95 7.51
CA MET A 176 4.76 15.23 8.22
C MET A 176 6.21 15.73 8.27
N LYS A 177 7.16 14.82 8.54
CA LYS A 177 8.60 15.16 8.58
C LYS A 177 9.18 15.50 7.22
N LEU A 178 8.63 14.96 6.13
CA LEU A 178 9.09 15.24 4.76
C LEU A 178 8.54 16.56 4.23
N GLN A 179 7.36 16.97 4.70
CA GLN A 179 6.71 18.22 4.32
C GLN A 179 7.31 19.44 5.04
N HIS A 180 7.74 19.29 6.29
CA HIS A 180 8.29 20.40 7.09
C HIS A 180 9.57 21.04 6.52
N PRO A 181 10.54 20.30 5.94
CA PRO A 181 11.69 20.87 5.25
C PRO A 181 11.29 21.57 3.94
N ARG A 182 10.35 21.00 3.18
CA ARG A 182 9.92 21.52 1.88
C ARG A 182 9.20 22.87 1.97
N SER A 183 8.49 23.15 3.06
CA SER A 183 7.84 24.45 3.28
C SER A 183 8.85 25.57 3.54
N MET A 184 9.98 25.28 4.19
CA MET A 184 11.03 26.29 4.45
C MET A 184 11.77 26.69 3.18
N ASP A 185 12.04 25.73 2.29
CA ASP A 185 12.68 26.00 0.98
C ASP A 185 11.74 26.77 0.03
N ALA A 186 10.43 26.52 0.09
CA ALA A 186 9.43 27.24 -0.69
C ALA A 186 9.26 28.71 -0.24
N GLU A 187 9.30 28.98 1.08
CA GLU A 187 9.22 30.35 1.60
C GLU A 187 10.48 31.17 1.25
N ALA A 188 11.68 30.58 1.33
CA ALA A 188 12.93 31.24 0.96
C ALA A 188 13.01 31.63 -0.54
N GLY A 189 12.36 30.85 -1.42
CA GLY A 189 12.28 31.15 -2.85
C GLY A 189 11.36 32.34 -3.20
N THR A 190 10.46 32.73 -2.29
CA THR A 190 9.46 33.79 -2.58
C THR A 190 9.93 35.18 -2.12
N GLU A 191 10.83 35.26 -1.14
CA GLU A 191 11.31 36.55 -0.61
C GLU A 191 12.37 37.25 -1.49
N THR A 192 13.10 36.50 -2.33
CA THR A 192 14.21 37.06 -3.12
C THR A 192 13.78 37.80 -4.39
N SER A 193 12.52 37.69 -4.81
CA SER A 193 12.04 38.32 -6.06
C SER A 193 11.46 39.74 -5.89
N SER A 194 11.23 40.23 -4.66
CA SER A 194 10.54 41.52 -4.44
C SER A 194 11.45 42.76 -4.30
N LYS A 195 12.78 42.62 -4.33
CA LYS A 195 13.71 43.76 -4.19
C LYS A 195 14.70 43.87 -5.35
N MET A 196 14.21 44.19 -6.54
CA MET A 196 15.07 44.81 -7.56
C MET A 196 14.24 45.65 -8.53
N GLY A 197 13.79 46.81 -8.04
CA GLY A 197 13.04 47.76 -8.85
C GLY A 197 13.05 49.14 -8.22
N ARG A 198 14.15 49.89 -8.41
CA ARG A 198 14.20 51.34 -8.68
C ARG A 198 15.59 51.90 -8.41
N HIS A 199 16.20 52.45 -9.46
CA HIS A 199 16.99 53.69 -9.55
C HIS A 199 17.88 53.60 -10.80
N SER A 200 18.07 54.62 -11.64
CA SER A 200 17.42 55.90 -11.90
C SER A 200 18.02 56.36 -13.24
N LYS A 201 17.25 57.05 -14.09
CA LYS A 201 17.80 57.80 -15.23
C LYS A 201 18.50 59.06 -14.72
N MET A 202 19.72 59.33 -15.21
CA MET A 202 20.20 60.58 -15.82
C MET A 202 21.71 60.47 -16.07
#